data_AF-A0A7K2YPE4-F1
#
_entry.id   AF-A0A7K2YPE4-F1
#
_cell.length_a   1.000
_cell.length_b   1.000
_cell.length_c   1.000
_cell.angle_alpha   90.00
_cell.angle_beta   90.00
_cell.angle_gamma   90.00
#
_symmetry.space_group_name_H-M   'P 1'
#
loop_
_entity.id
_entity.type
_entity.pdbx_description
1 polymer ?
#
loop_
_entity_poly.entity_id
_entity_poly.type
_entity_poly.pdbx_seq_one_letter_code
_entity_poly.pdbx_strand_id
1 'polypeptide(L)'
;MTMSARLNQSAYQPEIPEPPVRRAPVRWSSAPRGALDLLGQARRGLTEAAVTRDPAERYATAHLAALRVAAAVLAARAKADEQRPGRRRRAPRSAWELLPR
;
A
#
# COMPACT_ATOMS: atom_id res chain seq x y z
N MET A 1 -10.26 -39.02 -52.04
CA MET A 1 -10.76 -39.15 -50.65
C MET A 1 -9.59 -38.93 -49.71
N THR A 2 -9.30 -37.66 -49.42
CA THR A 2 -8.10 -37.18 -48.70
C THR A 2 -8.28 -37.39 -47.20
N MET A 3 -7.61 -38.41 -46.63
CA MET A 3 -7.57 -38.60 -45.19
C MET A 3 -6.70 -37.52 -44.54
N SER A 4 -7.33 -36.71 -43.69
CA SER A 4 -6.69 -35.68 -42.89
C SER A 4 -5.62 -36.26 -41.97
N ALA A 5 -4.36 -36.10 -42.34
CA ALA A 5 -3.24 -36.14 -41.40
C ALA A 5 -3.25 -34.86 -40.56
N ARG A 6 -4.12 -34.82 -39.54
CA ARG A 6 -4.00 -33.90 -38.40
C ARG A 6 -3.72 -34.73 -37.17
N LEU A 7 -2.51 -35.24 -37.07
CA LEU A 7 -2.03 -35.78 -35.81
C LEU A 7 -0.80 -35.00 -35.37
N ASN A 8 -0.95 -34.49 -34.16
CA ASN A 8 0.09 -34.23 -33.20
C ASN A 8 0.66 -32.81 -33.14
N GLN A 9 -0.20 -31.90 -32.69
CA GLN A 9 0.22 -30.60 -32.14
C GLN A 9 -0.43 -30.35 -30.75
N SER A 10 -0.58 -31.40 -29.94
CA SER A 10 -0.65 -31.25 -28.48
C SER A 10 0.80 -31.14 -28.02
N ALA A 11 1.44 -29.99 -28.23
CA ALA A 11 1.58 -29.04 -27.14
C ALA A 11 2.09 -29.78 -25.90
N TYR A 12 3.39 -30.08 -25.90
CA TYR A 12 4.11 -30.26 -24.65
C TYR A 12 4.01 -28.93 -23.90
N GLN A 13 2.91 -28.75 -23.17
CA GLN A 13 2.78 -27.71 -22.17
C GLN A 13 3.50 -28.26 -20.94
N PRO A 14 4.63 -27.67 -20.50
CA PRO A 14 5.14 -27.98 -19.19
C PRO A 14 4.10 -27.48 -18.19
N GLU A 15 3.37 -28.39 -17.57
CA GLU A 15 2.52 -28.08 -16.43
C GLU A 15 3.44 -27.63 -15.29
N ILE A 16 3.72 -26.33 -15.23
CA ILE A 16 4.32 -25.72 -14.05
C ILE A 16 3.21 -25.74 -13.00
N PRO A 17 3.35 -26.48 -11.88
CA PRO A 17 2.39 -26.39 -10.80
C PRO A 17 2.50 -24.99 -10.21
N GLU A 18 1.58 -24.10 -10.61
CA GLU A 18 1.46 -22.76 -10.05
C GLU A 18 1.30 -22.90 -8.54
N PRO A 19 2.25 -22.37 -7.73
CA PRO A 19 2.12 -22.46 -6.29
C PRO A 19 0.82 -21.74 -5.88
N PRO A 20 0.07 -22.27 -4.90
CA PRO A 20 -1.17 -21.66 -4.48
C PRO A 20 -0.88 -20.23 -4.00
N VAL A 21 -1.29 -19.25 -4.82
CA VAL A 21 -1.17 -17.83 -4.50
C VAL A 21 -2.11 -17.56 -3.32
N ARG A 22 -1.62 -17.72 -2.09
CA ARG A 22 -2.37 -17.38 -0.88
C ARG A 22 -2.57 -15.87 -0.84
N ARG A 23 -3.60 -15.39 -1.54
CA ARG A 23 -4.09 -14.02 -1.39
C ARG A 23 -4.73 -13.94 -0.01
N ALA A 24 -3.97 -13.46 0.98
CA ALA A 24 -4.54 -13.15 2.27
C ALA A 24 -5.69 -12.14 2.06
N PRO A 25 -6.86 -12.32 2.69
CA PRO A 25 -7.96 -11.39 2.53
C PRO A 25 -7.52 -9.99 2.99
N VAL A 26 -7.63 -9.00 2.11
CA VAL A 26 -7.44 -7.60 2.47
C VAL A 26 -8.58 -7.22 3.41
N ARG A 27 -8.33 -7.23 4.71
CA ARG A 27 -9.25 -6.62 5.66
C ARG A 27 -9.08 -5.11 5.56
N TRP A 28 -10.07 -4.45 4.97
CA TRP A 28 -10.22 -3.00 5.07
C TRP A 28 -10.53 -2.67 6.53
N SER A 29 -9.50 -2.35 7.30
CA SER A 29 -9.69 -1.72 8.59
C SER A 29 -10.13 -0.29 8.37
N SER A 30 -11.20 0.14 9.05
CA SER A 30 -11.57 1.56 9.07
C SER A 30 -10.37 2.35 9.60
N ALA A 31 -9.93 3.37 8.84
CA ALA A 31 -8.83 4.21 9.27
C ALA A 31 -9.12 4.84 10.64
N PRO A 32 -8.12 4.93 11.54
CA PRO A 32 -8.32 5.56 12.84
C PRO A 32 -8.69 7.04 12.67
N ARG A 33 -9.57 7.56 13.54
CA ARG A 33 -10.07 8.95 13.46
C ARG A 33 -8.94 9.98 13.37
N GLY A 34 -7.91 9.84 14.21
CA GLY A 34 -6.73 10.73 14.17
C GLY A 34 -5.97 10.71 12.84
N ALA A 35 -5.97 9.60 12.09
CA ALA A 35 -5.38 9.57 10.75
C ALA A 35 -6.25 10.34 9.74
N LEU A 36 -7.58 10.25 9.86
CA LEU A 36 -8.49 11.04 9.03
C LEU A 36 -8.35 12.54 9.31
N ASP A 37 -8.16 12.93 10.57
CA ASP A 37 -7.95 14.32 10.96
C ASP A 37 -6.65 14.88 10.35
N LEU A 38 -5.57 14.11 10.40
CA LEU A 38 -4.28 14.44 9.76
C LEU A 38 -4.42 14.60 8.24
N LEU A 39 -5.17 13.72 7.57
CA LEU A 39 -5.46 13.84 6.14
C LEU A 39 -6.29 15.09 5.84
N GLY A 40 -7.25 15.43 6.69
CA GLY A 40 -8.02 16.67 6.59
C GLY A 40 -7.12 17.92 6.68
N GLN A 41 -6.17 17.93 7.63
CA GLN A 41 -5.18 19.00 7.77
C GLN A 41 -4.24 19.08 6.56
N ALA A 42 -3.74 17.93 6.08
CA ALA A 42 -2.86 17.88 4.91
C ALA A 42 -3.56 18.42 3.65
N ARG A 43 -4.83 18.06 3.43
CA ARG A 43 -5.59 18.56 2.27
C ARG A 43 -5.76 20.08 2.31
N ARG A 44 -6.01 20.66 3.50
CA ARG A 44 -6.05 22.12 3.66
C ARG A 44 -4.70 22.75 3.34
N GLY A 45 -3.61 22.20 3.88
CA GLY A 45 -2.26 22.71 3.61
C GLY A 45 -1.84 22.60 2.14
N LEU A 46 -2.25 21.54 1.42
CA LEU A 46 -2.00 21.45 -0.02
C LEU A 46 -2.81 22.47 -0.83
N THR A 47 -4.03 22.77 -0.40
CA THR A 47 -4.88 23.80 -1.03
C THR A 47 -4.26 25.18 -0.84
N GLU A 48 -3.72 25.45 0.36
CA GLU A 48 -2.98 26.67 0.67
C GLU A 48 -1.70 26.77 -0.18
N ALA A 49 -0.87 25.72 -0.21
CA ALA A 49 0.33 25.69 -1.03
C ALA A 49 0.03 25.94 -2.52
N ALA A 50 -1.10 25.42 -3.03
CA ALA A 50 -1.49 25.62 -4.43
C ALA A 50 -1.73 27.10 -4.79
N VAL A 51 -2.10 27.95 -3.82
CA VAL A 51 -2.34 29.39 -4.05
C VAL A 51 -1.16 30.28 -3.62
N THR A 52 -0.20 29.76 -2.86
CA THR A 52 1.02 30.48 -2.44
C THR A 52 1.86 30.86 -3.66
N ARG A 53 2.22 32.15 -3.78
CA ARG A 53 2.99 32.67 -4.94
C ARG A 53 4.49 32.47 -4.81
N ASP A 54 5.03 32.63 -3.60
CA ASP A 54 6.46 32.40 -3.35
C ASP A 54 6.79 30.90 -3.45
N PRO A 55 7.72 30.49 -4.33
CA PRO A 55 8.11 29.08 -4.46
C PRO A 55 8.69 28.48 -3.17
N ALA A 56 9.45 29.24 -2.39
CA ALA A 56 10.07 28.75 -1.17
C ALA A 56 9.01 28.45 -0.10
N GLU A 57 8.11 29.40 0.14
CA GLU A 57 6.96 29.22 1.03
C GLU A 57 6.02 28.10 0.55
N ARG A 58 5.74 28.03 -0.77
CA ARG A 58 4.93 26.96 -1.36
C ARG A 58 5.50 25.58 -1.07
N TYR A 59 6.80 25.39 -1.26
CA TYR A 59 7.47 24.12 -0.99
C TYR A 59 7.41 23.76 0.50
N ALA A 60 7.69 24.71 1.39
CA ALA A 60 7.62 24.47 2.83
C ALA A 60 6.21 24.03 3.27
N THR A 61 5.17 24.72 2.80
CA THR A 61 3.77 24.40 3.13
C THR A 61 3.35 23.04 2.56
N ALA A 62 3.72 22.74 1.31
CA ALA A 62 3.48 21.43 0.71
C ALA A 62 4.21 20.30 1.45
N HIS A 63 5.44 20.55 1.89
CA HIS A 63 6.25 19.57 2.62
C HIS A 63 5.66 19.27 4.01
N LEU A 64 5.24 20.29 4.75
CA LEU A 64 4.53 20.10 6.02
C LEU A 64 3.22 19.31 5.83
N ALA A 65 2.51 19.53 4.73
CA ALA A 65 1.33 18.72 4.40
C ALA A 65 1.71 17.25 4.11
N ALA A 66 2.79 17.00 3.37
CA ALA A 66 3.30 15.66 3.09
C ALA A 66 3.69 14.91 4.37
N LEU A 67 4.36 15.57 5.33
CA LEU A 67 4.70 14.97 6.62
C LEU A 67 3.46 14.53 7.41
N ARG A 68 2.37 15.31 7.36
CA ARG A 68 1.10 14.94 7.99
C ARG A 68 0.45 13.72 7.31
N VAL A 69 0.54 13.62 5.98
CA VAL A 69 0.10 12.40 5.26
C VAL A 69 0.92 11.19 5.68
N ALA A 70 2.24 11.32 5.77
CA ALA A 70 3.11 10.24 6.22
C ALA A 70 2.75 9.77 7.64
N ALA A 71 2.51 10.71 8.57
CA ALA A 71 2.05 10.41 9.92
C ALA A 71 0.69 9.68 9.93
N ALA A 72 -0.26 10.09 9.08
CA ALA A 72 -1.56 9.43 8.94
C ALA A 72 -1.41 7.98 8.47
N VAL A 73 -0.54 7.72 7.49
CA VAL A 73 -0.25 6.37 6.99
C VAL A 73 0.38 5.50 8.08
N LEU A 74 1.33 6.04 8.84
CA LEU A 74 1.94 5.33 9.96
C LEU A 74 0.92 4.99 11.04
N ALA A 75 0.03 5.92 11.40
CA ALA A 75 -1.05 5.67 12.36
C ALA A 75 -2.04 4.60 11.86
N ALA A 76 -2.38 4.61 10.57
CA ALA A 76 -3.23 3.59 9.96
C ALA A 76 -2.57 2.20 9.98
N ARG A 77 -1.26 2.11 9.66
CA ARG A 77 -0.49 0.86 9.72
C ARG A 77 -0.38 0.33 11.16
N ALA A 78 -0.07 1.19 12.11
CA ALA A 78 -0.01 0.83 13.53
C ALA A 78 -1.35 0.24 14.00
N LYS A 79 -2.48 0.81 13.57
CA LYS A 79 -3.80 0.27 13.93
C LYS A 79 -4.12 -1.06 13.26
N ALA A 80 -3.76 -1.23 11.99
CA ALA A 80 -3.92 -2.49 11.28
C ALA A 80 -3.14 -3.62 11.95
N ASP A 81 -1.92 -3.34 12.44
CA ASP A 81 -1.11 -4.29 13.20
C ASP A 81 -1.75 -4.67 14.54
N GLU A 82 -2.31 -3.70 15.28
CA GLU A 82 -3.03 -3.94 16.53
C GLU A 82 -4.29 -4.81 16.37
N GLN A 83 -4.99 -4.67 15.24
CA GLN A 83 -6.27 -5.37 14.99
C GLN A 83 -6.08 -6.85 14.56
N ARG A 84 -4.85 -7.32 14.37
CA ARG A 84 -4.57 -8.69 13.95
C ARG A 84 -4.67 -9.68 15.12
N PRO A 85 -5.68 -10.59 15.14
CA PRO A 85 -5.83 -11.55 16.24
C PRO A 85 -4.59 -12.44 16.37
N GLY A 86 -4.11 -12.63 17.61
CA GLY A 86 -2.92 -13.46 17.90
C GLY A 86 -1.57 -12.73 17.81
N ARG A 87 -1.52 -11.49 17.33
CA ARG A 87 -0.29 -10.67 17.29
C ARG A 87 -0.30 -9.67 18.44
N ARG A 88 -0.17 -10.15 19.69
CA ARG A 88 0.12 -9.27 20.85
C ARG A 88 1.38 -8.45 20.52
N ARG A 89 1.31 -7.11 20.66
CA ARG A 89 2.37 -6.10 20.43
C ARG A 89 3.78 -6.70 20.49
N ARG A 90 4.23 -7.34 19.41
CA ARG A 90 5.60 -7.80 19.30
C ARG A 90 6.38 -6.52 19.00
N ALA A 91 7.42 -6.26 19.80
CA ALA A 91 8.27 -5.07 19.77
C ALA A 91 8.42 -4.48 18.36
N PRO A 92 8.48 -3.14 18.21
CA PRO A 92 8.56 -2.50 16.90
C PRO A 92 9.68 -3.15 16.09
N ARG A 93 9.32 -3.99 15.10
CA ARG A 93 10.26 -4.46 14.09
C ARG A 93 10.78 -3.19 13.45
N SER A 94 12.08 -2.96 13.57
CA SER A 94 12.71 -1.78 13.01
C SER A 94 12.33 -1.72 11.52
N ALA A 95 11.99 -0.52 11.04
CA ALA A 95 11.48 -0.31 9.68
C ALA A 95 12.39 -0.90 8.58
N TRP A 96 13.65 -1.17 8.91
CA TRP A 96 14.68 -1.74 8.07
C TRP A 96 14.64 -3.27 7.93
N GLU A 97 13.96 -4.01 8.81
CA GLU A 97 13.76 -5.46 8.67
C GLU A 97 12.66 -5.85 7.66
N LEU A 98 11.93 -4.86 7.11
CA LEU A 98 10.82 -5.08 6.16
C LEU A 98 11.18 -4.79 4.70
N LEU A 99 12.44 -4.45 4.39
CA LEU A 99 12.89 -4.38 3.00
C LEU A 99 13.31 -5.77 2.49
N PRO A 100 12.75 -6.27 1.36
CA PRO A 100 13.31 -7.43 0.68
C PRO A 100 14.70 -7.08 0.13
N ARG A 101 15.64 -8.02 0.24
CA ARG A 101 16.86 -8.01 -0.56
C ARG A 101 16.56 -8.47 -1.98
#